data_AF-A0A4Y8S8C0-F1
#
_entry.id   AF-A0A4Y8S8C0-F1
#
_cell.length_a   1.000
_cell.length_b   1.000
_cell.length_c   1.000
_cell.angle_alpha   90.00
_cell.angle_beta   90.00
_cell.angle_gamma   90.00
#
_symmetry.space_group_name_H-M   'P 1'
#
loop_
_entity.id
_entity.type
_entity.pdbx_description
1 polymer ?
#
loop_
_entity_poly.entity_id
_entity_poly.type
_entity_poly.pdbx_seq_one_letter_code
_entity_poly.pdbx_strand_id
1 'polypeptide(L)'
;MIAPNVVEQLMKACQRGVAGKGPAIEAANNLLAECYGLLGKLSAENEALRKIISESATACGAAVSVECSIEFMSMLPAEIGSVVEGMRKDAERYRWLCEAFGVTKLPCAVERILAGDVYVADGKSGVDGAIDAAMTKEAQP
;
A
#
# COMPACT_ATOMS: atom_id res chain seq x y z
N MET A 1 1.85 -2.00 31.32
CA MET A 1 0.57 -2.65 30.96
C MET A 1 -0.27 -2.78 32.23
N ILE A 2 -1.51 -2.29 32.23
CA ILE A 2 -2.45 -2.52 33.33
C ILE A 2 -3.00 -3.94 33.19
N ALA A 3 -3.01 -4.72 34.27
CA ALA A 3 -3.47 -6.09 34.24
C ALA A 3 -4.98 -6.17 33.89
N PRO A 4 -5.44 -7.15 33.08
CA PRO A 4 -6.83 -7.25 32.61
C PRO A 4 -7.86 -7.28 33.75
N ASN A 5 -7.50 -7.86 34.89
CA ASN A 5 -8.36 -7.96 36.08
C ASN A 5 -8.67 -6.59 36.71
N VAL A 6 -7.78 -5.61 36.60
CA VAL A 6 -7.97 -4.25 37.14
C VAL A 6 -8.99 -3.49 36.30
N VAL A 7 -8.97 -3.69 34.97
CA VAL A 7 -9.89 -3.04 34.04
C VAL A 7 -11.32 -3.54 34.26
N GLU A 8 -11.52 -4.86 34.38
CA GLU A 8 -12.85 -5.44 34.67
C GLU A 8 -13.43 -4.96 36.02
N GLN A 9 -12.59 -4.87 37.05
CA GLN A 9 -13.02 -4.39 38.37
C GLN A 9 -13.47 -2.92 38.31
N LEU A 10 -12.75 -2.09 37.57
CA LEU A 10 -13.09 -0.68 37.39
C LEU A 10 -14.42 -0.51 36.64
N MET A 11 -14.65 -1.28 35.56
CA MET A 11 -15.92 -1.24 34.82
C MET A 11 -17.12 -1.64 35.70
N LYS A 12 -16.98 -2.68 36.52
CA LYS A 12 -18.03 -3.14 37.45
C LYS A 12 -18.37 -2.11 38.53
N ALA A 13 -17.39 -1.32 38.98
CA ALA A 13 -17.62 -0.26 39.97
C ALA A 13 -18.38 0.92 39.35
N CYS A 14 -18.02 1.32 38.13
CA CYS A 14 -18.64 2.46 37.44
C CYS A 14 -20.07 2.17 36.96
N GLN A 15 -20.38 0.94 36.57
CA GLN A 15 -21.73 0.55 36.12
C GLN A 15 -22.79 0.55 37.23
N ARG A 16 -22.41 0.55 38.52
CA ARG A 16 -23.39 0.51 39.62
C ARG A 16 -24.06 1.85 39.90
N GLY A 17 -23.47 2.95 39.45
CA GLY A 17 -23.94 4.31 39.76
C GLY A 17 -24.00 4.60 41.27
N VAL A 18 -24.28 5.85 41.63
CA VAL A 18 -24.60 6.24 43.01
C VAL A 18 -25.95 6.96 43.00
N ALA A 19 -26.99 6.28 43.45
CA ALA A 19 -28.36 6.80 43.44
C ALA A 19 -28.53 8.01 44.40
N GLY A 20 -29.37 8.98 44.01
CA GLY A 20 -29.80 10.07 44.90
C GLY A 20 -28.86 11.28 44.96
N LYS A 21 -27.92 11.43 44.00
CA LYS A 21 -26.96 12.55 43.92
C LYS A 21 -27.37 13.64 42.92
N GLY A 22 -28.57 13.55 42.34
CA GLY A 22 -29.13 14.54 41.40
C GLY A 22 -28.82 14.24 39.93
N PRO A 23 -29.56 14.85 38.98
CA PRO A 23 -29.62 14.44 37.58
C PRO A 23 -28.28 14.59 36.83
N ALA A 24 -27.44 15.55 37.21
CA ALA A 24 -26.13 15.76 36.58
C ALA A 24 -25.13 14.64 36.92
N ILE A 25 -25.17 14.13 38.15
CA ILE A 25 -24.26 13.05 38.60
C ILE A 25 -24.71 11.71 38.01
N GLU A 26 -26.02 11.50 37.87
CA GLU A 26 -26.56 10.31 37.20
C GLU A 26 -26.20 10.31 35.71
N ALA A 27 -26.33 11.45 35.02
CA ALA A 27 -25.90 11.58 33.62
C ALA A 27 -24.39 11.33 33.44
N ALA A 28 -23.55 11.86 34.35
CA ALA A 28 -22.11 11.63 34.31
C ALA A 28 -21.75 10.15 34.54
N ASN A 29 -22.43 9.46 35.46
CA ASN A 29 -22.23 8.03 35.69
C ASN A 29 -22.66 7.18 34.49
N ASN A 30 -23.79 7.53 33.85
CA ASN A 30 -24.26 6.84 32.65
C ASN A 30 -23.25 6.99 31.49
N LEU A 31 -22.77 8.21 31.25
CA LEU A 31 -21.76 8.48 30.22
C LEU A 31 -20.46 7.72 30.50
N LEU A 32 -20.04 7.67 31.77
CA LEU A 32 -18.86 6.91 32.18
C LEU A 32 -19.03 5.40 31.91
N ALA A 33 -20.21 4.85 32.20
CA ALA A 33 -20.52 3.44 31.91
C ALA A 33 -20.50 3.15 30.40
N GLU A 34 -21.00 4.07 29.57
CA GLU A 34 -20.92 3.97 28.11
C GLU A 34 -19.46 4.00 27.62
N CYS A 35 -18.65 4.93 28.12
CA CYS A 35 -17.22 5.01 27.78
C CYS A 35 -16.47 3.72 28.15
N TYR A 36 -16.75 3.13 29.31
CA TYR A 36 -16.16 1.83 29.68
C TYR A 36 -16.63 0.70 28.78
N GLY A 37 -17.91 0.66 28.42
CA GLY A 37 -18.43 -0.31 27.46
C GLY A 37 -17.74 -0.21 26.08
N LEU A 38 -17.50 1.01 25.59
CA LEU A 38 -16.75 1.25 24.35
C LEU A 38 -15.28 0.84 24.46
N LEU A 39 -14.62 1.13 25.60
CA LEU A 39 -13.26 0.67 25.85
C LEU A 39 -13.15 -0.85 25.87
N GLY A 40 -14.15 -1.54 26.44
CA GLY A 40 -14.22 -3.01 26.41
C GLY A 40 -14.33 -3.55 24.99
N LYS A 41 -15.20 -2.97 24.16
CA LYS A 41 -15.33 -3.34 22.74
C LYS A 41 -14.03 -3.11 21.98
N LEU A 42 -13.40 -1.96 22.17
CA LEU A 42 -12.13 -1.62 21.52
C LEU A 42 -10.99 -2.57 21.95
N SER A 43 -10.96 -2.97 23.23
CA SER A 43 -9.99 -3.95 23.72
C SER A 43 -10.19 -5.32 23.07
N ALA A 44 -11.44 -5.78 22.94
CA ALA A 44 -11.76 -7.04 22.29
C ALA A 44 -11.45 -7.01 20.78
N GLU A 45 -11.74 -5.91 20.10
CA GLU A 45 -11.35 -5.70 18.70
C GLU A 45 -9.82 -5.70 18.53
N ASN A 46 -9.08 -5.07 19.46
CA ASN A 46 -7.62 -5.07 19.41
C ASN A 46 -7.05 -6.49 19.53
N GLU A 47 -7.61 -7.31 20.41
CA GLU A 47 -7.22 -8.71 20.58
C GLU A 47 -7.57 -9.56 19.34
N ALA A 48 -8.77 -9.36 18.78
CA ALA A 48 -9.19 -10.00 17.54
C ALA A 48 -8.27 -9.65 16.35
N LEU A 49 -7.93 -8.37 16.20
CA LEU A 49 -6.99 -7.90 15.16
C LEU A 49 -5.59 -8.50 15.36
N ARG A 50 -5.08 -8.56 16.60
CA ARG A 50 -3.81 -9.23 16.92
C ARG A 50 -3.83 -10.70 16.54
N LYS A 51 -4.95 -11.39 16.77
CA LYS A 51 -5.14 -12.78 16.37
C LYS A 51 -5.11 -12.94 14.86
N ILE A 52 -5.84 -12.10 14.13
CA ILE A 52 -5.85 -12.09 12.66
C ILE A 52 -4.45 -11.84 12.10
N ILE A 53 -3.69 -10.90 12.67
CA ILE A 53 -2.30 -10.62 12.27
C ILE A 53 -1.43 -11.86 12.52
N SER A 54 -1.54 -12.49 13.68
CA SER A 54 -0.78 -13.71 14.02
C SER A 54 -1.12 -14.89 13.10
N GLU A 55 -2.40 -15.08 12.79
CA GLU A 55 -2.89 -16.14 11.91
C GLU A 55 -2.48 -15.87 10.46
N SER A 56 -2.56 -14.62 10.00
CA SER A 56 -2.08 -14.20 8.67
C SER A 56 -0.57 -14.36 8.55
N ALA A 57 0.19 -14.02 9.60
CA ALA A 57 1.62 -14.27 9.64
C ALA A 57 1.94 -15.77 9.58
N THR A 58 1.16 -16.62 10.25
CA THR A 58 1.34 -18.07 10.19
C THR A 58 0.95 -18.65 8.82
N ALA A 59 -0.14 -18.17 8.23
CA ALA A 59 -0.65 -18.60 6.92
C ALA A 59 0.25 -18.15 5.75
N CYS A 60 0.89 -16.98 5.85
CA CYS A 60 1.89 -16.52 4.89
C CYS A 60 3.30 -17.08 5.15
N GLY A 61 3.48 -17.97 6.14
CA GLY A 61 4.80 -18.51 6.51
C GLY A 61 5.70 -17.54 7.28
N ALA A 62 5.25 -16.32 7.56
CA ALA A 62 5.96 -15.30 8.33
C ALA A 62 6.13 -15.62 9.83
N ALA A 63 5.50 -16.70 10.32
CA ALA A 63 5.87 -17.29 11.61
C ALA A 63 7.22 -18.06 11.57
N VAL A 64 7.88 -18.15 10.41
CA VAL A 64 9.18 -18.81 10.25
C VAL A 64 10.21 -17.83 9.66
N SER A 65 11.17 -17.47 10.51
CA SER A 65 12.58 -17.12 10.21
C SER A 65 12.93 -15.68 9.71
N VAL A 66 13.91 -15.07 10.41
CA VAL A 66 14.63 -13.85 9.99
C VAL A 66 15.29 -14.09 8.62
N GLU A 67 15.67 -15.32 8.31
CA GLU A 67 16.19 -15.74 7.00
C GLU A 67 15.15 -15.58 5.88
N CYS A 68 13.84 -15.83 6.07
CA CYS A 68 12.84 -15.58 5.02
C CYS A 68 12.61 -14.07 4.76
N SER A 69 12.72 -13.24 5.80
CA SER A 69 12.71 -11.78 5.64
C SER A 69 14.00 -11.28 4.94
N ILE A 70 15.14 -11.91 5.19
CA ILE A 70 16.41 -11.62 4.51
C ILE A 70 16.36 -12.09 3.05
N GLU A 71 15.78 -13.25 2.73
CA GLU A 71 15.61 -13.72 1.36
C GLU A 71 14.66 -12.82 0.56
N PHE A 72 13.55 -12.38 1.16
CA PHE A 72 12.68 -11.38 0.54
C PHE A 72 13.39 -10.02 0.38
N MET A 73 14.10 -9.55 1.40
CA MET A 73 14.86 -8.30 1.33
C MET A 73 16.11 -8.38 0.45
N SER A 74 16.66 -9.56 0.16
CA SER A 74 17.81 -9.73 -0.73
C SER A 74 17.41 -9.70 -2.21
N MET A 75 16.17 -10.07 -2.53
CA MET A 75 15.60 -9.89 -3.87
C MET A 75 15.20 -8.43 -4.13
N LEU A 76 14.85 -7.67 -3.09
CA LEU A 76 14.36 -6.29 -3.22
C LEU A 76 15.32 -5.34 -3.97
N PRO A 77 16.66 -5.33 -3.73
CA PRO A 77 17.58 -4.52 -4.53
C PRO A 77 17.56 -4.83 -6.02
N ALA A 78 17.41 -6.11 -6.40
CA ALA A 78 17.35 -6.51 -7.80
C ALA A 78 16.03 -6.07 -8.45
N GLU A 79 14.91 -6.22 -7.73
CA GLU A 79 13.60 -5.74 -8.18
C GLU A 79 13.58 -4.21 -8.34
N ILE A 80 14.12 -3.47 -7.36
CA ILE A 80 14.26 -2.01 -7.44
C ILE A 80 15.17 -1.62 -8.61
N GLY A 81 16.29 -2.33 -8.80
CA GLY A 81 17.19 -2.11 -9.93
C GLY A 81 16.51 -2.30 -11.28
N SER A 82 15.68 -3.34 -11.41
CA SER A 82 14.89 -3.62 -12.61
C SER A 82 13.91 -2.48 -12.93
N VAL A 83 13.18 -1.99 -11.92
CA VAL A 83 12.25 -0.86 -12.07
C VAL A 83 13.00 0.42 -12.44
N VAL A 84 14.12 0.73 -11.77
CA VAL A 84 14.93 1.93 -12.04
C VAL A 84 15.50 1.90 -13.47
N GLU A 85 16.00 0.75 -13.93
CA GLU A 85 16.48 0.62 -15.31
C GLU A 85 15.36 0.75 -16.33
N GLY A 86 14.17 0.20 -16.03
CA GLY A 86 12.97 0.42 -16.84
C GLY A 86 12.63 1.90 -16.97
N MET A 87 12.62 2.64 -15.85
CA MET A 87 12.38 4.09 -15.85
C MET A 87 13.48 4.86 -16.58
N ARG A 88 14.74 4.42 -16.49
CA ARG A 88 15.87 5.04 -17.22
C ARG A 88 15.67 4.92 -18.73
N LYS A 89 15.31 3.73 -19.21
CA LYS A 89 14.99 3.48 -20.63
C LYS A 89 13.79 4.29 -21.10
N ASP A 90 12.73 4.36 -20.29
CA ASP A 90 11.55 5.16 -20.62
C ASP A 90 11.88 6.65 -20.71
N ALA A 91 12.76 7.17 -19.84
CA ALA A 91 13.24 8.54 -19.91
C ALA A 91 14.11 8.80 -21.16
N GLU A 92 14.96 7.85 -21.54
CA GLU A 92 15.76 7.94 -22.78
C GLU A 92 14.87 7.97 -24.02
N ARG A 93 13.88 7.07 -24.11
CA ARG A 93 12.87 7.05 -25.18
C ARG A 93 12.09 8.36 -25.24
N TYR A 94 11.64 8.88 -24.09
CA TYR A 94 10.91 10.14 -24.05
C TYR A 94 11.76 11.32 -24.52
N ARG A 95 13.03 11.38 -24.11
CA ARG A 95 13.97 12.41 -24.57
C ARG A 95 14.15 12.33 -26.08
N TRP A 96 14.42 11.14 -26.62
CA TRP A 96 14.59 10.94 -28.05
C TRP A 96 13.33 11.35 -28.84
N LEU A 97 12.14 10.94 -28.39
CA LEU A 97 10.88 11.35 -29.02
C LEU A 97 10.71 12.88 -29.06
N CYS A 98 11.10 13.57 -27.97
CA CYS A 98 11.06 15.03 -27.91
C CYS A 98 12.05 15.65 -28.91
N GLU A 99 13.26 15.13 -29.03
CA GLU A 99 14.30 15.62 -29.95
C GLU A 99 13.94 15.35 -31.42
N ALA A 100 13.57 14.12 -31.75
CA ALA A 100 13.31 13.68 -33.13
C ALA A 100 12.02 14.27 -33.71
N PHE A 101 10.98 14.46 -32.88
CA PHE A 101 9.66 14.85 -33.38
C PHE A 101 9.14 16.19 -32.85
N GLY A 102 9.71 16.73 -31.77
CA GLY A 102 9.20 17.94 -31.11
C GLY A 102 7.83 17.74 -30.46
N VAL A 103 7.42 16.49 -30.19
CA VAL A 103 6.06 16.13 -29.78
C VAL A 103 6.07 15.49 -28.39
N THR A 104 5.16 15.94 -27.51
CA THR A 104 4.94 15.36 -26.17
C THR A 104 3.78 14.34 -26.12
N LYS A 105 3.02 14.20 -27.21
CA LYS A 105 1.90 13.25 -27.32
C LYS A 105 2.34 11.93 -27.95
N LEU A 106 2.40 10.88 -27.14
CA LEU A 106 2.85 9.54 -27.51
C LEU A 106 2.14 8.95 -28.75
N PRO A 107 0.80 9.05 -28.92
CA PRO A 107 0.12 8.49 -30.09
C PRO A 107 0.60 9.11 -31.41
N CYS A 108 0.75 10.45 -31.44
CA CYS A 108 1.20 11.16 -32.64
C CYS A 108 2.65 10.87 -33.01
N ALA A 109 3.50 10.55 -32.02
CA ALA A 109 4.89 10.20 -32.28
C ALA A 109 5.02 8.78 -32.84
N VAL A 110 4.25 7.82 -32.31
CA VAL A 110 4.23 6.44 -32.80
C VAL A 110 3.67 6.34 -34.22
N GLU A 111 2.59 7.08 -34.53
CA GLU A 111 2.06 7.17 -35.90
C GLU A 111 3.10 7.68 -36.91
N ARG A 112 3.96 8.63 -36.50
CA ARG A 112 5.04 9.16 -37.35
C ARG A 112 6.19 8.16 -37.53
N ILE A 113 6.57 7.43 -36.47
CA ILE A 113 7.57 6.36 -36.54
C ILE A 113 7.14 5.27 -37.51
N LEU A 114 5.85 4.94 -37.50
CA LEU A 114 5.26 3.90 -38.34
C LEU A 114 4.74 4.42 -39.68
N ALA A 115 5.06 5.67 -40.05
CA ALA A 115 4.70 6.30 -41.32
C ALA A 115 3.21 6.18 -41.70
N GLY A 116 2.31 6.19 -40.71
CA GLY A 116 0.86 6.10 -40.94
C GLY A 116 0.30 4.69 -41.09
N ASP A 117 1.10 3.63 -40.87
CA ASP A 117 0.55 2.28 -40.68
C ASP A 117 -0.39 2.27 -39.45
N VAL A 118 -1.47 1.48 -39.53
CA VAL A 118 -2.45 1.36 -38.43
C VAL A 118 -1.74 0.77 -37.21
N TYR A 119 -1.33 1.64 -36.30
CA TYR A 119 -0.75 1.22 -35.04
C TYR A 119 -1.83 0.66 -34.13
N VAL A 120 -1.79 -0.65 -33.88
CA VAL A 120 -2.57 -1.29 -32.84
C VAL A 120 -1.66 -1.50 -31.65
N ALA A 121 -1.87 -0.74 -30.57
CA ALA A 121 -1.06 -0.85 -29.37
C ALA A 121 -1.27 -2.22 -28.70
N ASP A 122 -0.30 -3.12 -28.81
CA ASP A 122 -0.26 -4.40 -28.07
C ASP A 122 0.33 -4.22 -26.65
N GLY A 123 -0.08 -3.12 -25.99
CA GLY A 123 0.45 -2.72 -24.69
C GLY A 123 1.84 -2.07 -24.72
N LYS A 124 2.37 -1.78 -23.52
CA LYS A 124 3.62 -1.01 -23.32
C LYS A 124 4.82 -1.62 -24.05
N SER A 125 4.98 -2.95 -24.00
CA SER A 125 6.10 -3.65 -24.64
C SER A 125 6.15 -3.45 -26.15
N GLY A 126 4.99 -3.41 -26.81
CA GLY A 126 4.90 -3.13 -28.25
C GLY A 126 5.29 -1.69 -28.58
N VAL A 127 4.86 -0.73 -27.75
CA VAL A 127 5.26 0.69 -27.87
C VAL A 127 6.77 0.84 -27.72
N ASP A 128 7.32 0.31 -26.61
CA ASP A 128 8.74 0.39 -26.26
C ASP A 128 9.62 -0.19 -27.38
N GLY A 129 9.24 -1.37 -27.90
CA GLY A 129 9.98 -2.03 -28.96
C GLY A 129 9.97 -1.28 -30.29
N ALA A 130 8.86 -0.63 -30.64
CA ALA A 130 8.78 0.21 -31.84
C ALA A 130 9.70 1.43 -31.75
N ILE A 131 9.78 2.06 -30.57
CA ILE A 131 10.67 3.19 -30.31
C ILE A 131 12.13 2.74 -30.35
N ASP A 132 12.48 1.66 -29.65
CA ASP A 132 13.86 1.13 -29.62
C ASP A 132 14.37 0.76 -31.02
N ALA A 133 13.50 0.16 -31.85
CA ALA A 133 13.83 -0.16 -33.23
C ALA A 133 14.06 1.10 -34.09
N ALA A 134 13.28 2.16 -33.87
CA ALA A 134 13.45 3.44 -34.56
C ALA A 134 14.76 4.14 -34.15
N MET A 135 15.04 4.21 -32.85
CA MET A 135 16.30 4.76 -32.32
C MET A 135 17.53 4.02 -32.88
N THR A 136 17.45 2.70 -33.03
CA THR A 136 18.55 1.88 -33.58
C THR A 136 18.76 2.14 -35.09
N LYS A 137 17.68 2.36 -35.86
CA LYS A 137 17.78 2.68 -37.29
C LYS A 137 18.41 4.05 -37.56
N GLU A 138 18.16 5.03 -36.68
CA GLU A 138 18.77 6.37 -36.79
C GLU A 138 20.26 6.37 -36.41
N ALA A 139 20.70 5.41 -35.58
CA ALA A 139 22.11 5.27 -35.16
C ALA A 139 23.01 4.58 -36.20
N GLN A 140 22.47 4.06 -37.31
CA GLN A 140 23.26 3.52 -38.42
C GLN A 140 23.52 4.61 -39.47
N PRO A 141 24.79 4.80 -39.91
CA PRO A 141 25.19 5.89 -40.82
C PRO A 141 24.62 5.76 -42.23
#